data_AF-A0AAU8YXX7-F1
#
_entry.id   AF-A0AAU8YXX7-F1
#
_cell.length_a   1.000
_cell.length_b   1.000
_cell.length_c   1.000
_cell.angle_alpha   90.00
_cell.angle_beta   90.00
_cell.angle_gamma   90.00
#
_symmetry.space_group_name_H-M   'P 1'
#
loop_
_entity.id
_entity.type
_entity.pdbx_description
1 polymer ?
#
loop_
_entity_poly.entity_id
_entity_poly.type
_entity_poly.pdbx_seq_one_letter_code
_entity_poly.pdbx_strand_id
1 'polypeptide(L)'
;MKKLTDLLAALVAIGFCAFIILGISFIAKEVGLNPNFILSLTILFSIPTIGTFSWFIFCTIFKPKKGKKITAEQIFYKQKVYPLYLETRNCFRIALQNKMITRKEILEFKSMLNKALVGELGTYKKYKFENDAHEIYTKLKDHHIRETDMVALKDYIIPYAVASTVYNMQPTSKPYLKVIK
;
A
#
# COMPACT_ATOMS: atom_id res chain seq x y z
N MET A 1 12.77 -4.54 -3.31
CA MET A 1 13.50 -4.56 -4.59
C MET A 1 14.43 -3.37 -4.77
N LYS A 2 13.96 -2.11 -4.70
CA LYS A 2 14.81 -0.91 -4.92
C LYS A 2 16.09 -0.82 -4.05
N LYS A 3 16.00 -1.18 -2.77
CA LYS A 3 17.17 -1.20 -1.86
C LYS A 3 18.22 -2.24 -2.24
N LEU A 4 17.82 -3.37 -2.86
CA LEU A 4 18.75 -4.43 -3.24
C LEU A 4 19.52 -4.05 -4.51
N THR A 5 18.83 -3.43 -5.47
CA THR A 5 19.46 -2.91 -6.70
C THR A 5 20.43 -1.77 -6.41
N ASP A 6 20.12 -0.92 -5.43
CA ASP A 6 21.00 0.18 -5.02
C ASP A 6 22.26 -0.35 -4.30
N LEU A 7 22.11 -1.39 -3.45
CA LEU A 7 23.24 -2.07 -2.80
C LEU A 7 24.15 -2.78 -3.80
N LEU A 8 23.56 -3.47 -4.79
CA LEU A 8 24.31 -4.16 -5.84
C LEU A 8 25.10 -3.16 -6.70
N ALA A 9 24.49 -2.02 -7.06
CA ALA A 9 25.17 -0.97 -7.81
C ALA A 9 26.36 -0.39 -7.04
N ALA A 10 26.22 -0.18 -5.72
CA ALA A 10 27.32 0.28 -4.87
C ALA A 10 28.46 -0.76 -4.80
N LEU A 11 28.14 -2.05 -4.65
CA LEU A 11 29.15 -3.13 -4.63
C LEU A 11 29.90 -3.25 -5.96
N VAL A 12 29.18 -3.14 -7.09
CA VAL A 12 29.80 -3.17 -8.43
C VAL A 12 30.72 -1.96 -8.64
N ALA A 13 30.32 -0.76 -8.19
CA ALA A 13 31.16 0.43 -8.29
C ALA A 13 32.44 0.30 -7.47
N ILE A 14 32.34 -0.19 -6.22
CA ILE A 14 33.51 -0.42 -5.37
C ILE A 14 34.46 -1.47 -5.99
N GLY A 15 33.89 -2.58 -6.49
CA GLY A 15 34.65 -3.63 -7.16
C GLY A 15 35.38 -3.13 -8.42
N PHE A 16 34.73 -2.29 -9.22
CA PHE A 16 35.31 -1.70 -10.42
C PHE A 16 36.48 -0.74 -10.09
N CYS A 17 36.34 0.09 -9.06
CA CYS A 17 37.44 0.94 -8.60
C CYS A 17 38.65 0.12 -8.11
N ALA A 18 38.42 -0.93 -7.31
CA ALA A 18 39.47 -1.81 -6.84
C ALA A 18 40.19 -2.54 -8.01
N PHE A 19 39.42 -2.97 -9.02
CA PHE A 19 39.95 -3.62 -10.22
C PHE A 19 40.87 -2.69 -11.01
N ILE A 20 40.50 -1.42 -11.21
CA ILE A 20 41.34 -0.43 -11.89
C ILE A 20 42.65 -0.20 -11.12
N ILE A 21 42.58 -0.04 -9.80
CA ILE A 21 43.77 0.19 -8.96
C ILE A 21 44.74 -1.00 -9.03
N LEU A 22 44.21 -2.23 -8.93
CA LEU A 22 45.02 -3.44 -9.02
C LEU A 22 45.61 -3.65 -10.43
N GLY A 23 44.84 -3.36 -11.48
CA GLY A 23 45.29 -3.45 -12.86
C GLY A 23 46.44 -2.49 -13.17
N ILE A 24 46.32 -1.23 -12.73
CA ILE A 24 47.39 -0.22 -12.87
C ILE A 24 48.63 -0.66 -12.08
N SER A 25 48.46 -1.18 -10.86
CA SER A 25 49.57 -1.65 -10.02
C SER A 25 50.30 -2.87 -10.62
N PHE A 26 49.57 -3.76 -11.29
CA PHE A 26 50.15 -4.92 -11.98
C PHE A 26 50.95 -4.50 -13.21
N ILE A 27 50.38 -3.65 -14.08
CA ILE A 27 51.06 -3.13 -15.27
C ILE A 27 52.30 -2.33 -14.87
N ALA A 28 52.21 -1.53 -13.81
CA ALA A 28 53.31 -0.78 -13.23
C ALA A 28 54.50 -1.65 -12.83
N LYS A 29 54.21 -2.79 -12.18
CA LYS A 29 55.22 -3.75 -11.73
C LYS A 29 55.93 -4.42 -12.90
N GLU A 30 55.19 -4.76 -13.95
CA GLU A 30 55.72 -5.47 -15.12
C GLU A 30 56.54 -4.56 -16.05
N VAL A 31 56.19 -3.27 -16.13
CA VAL A 31 56.85 -2.30 -17.01
C VAL A 31 58.01 -1.58 -16.29
N GLY A 32 58.21 -1.81 -14.98
CA GLY A 32 59.29 -1.17 -14.21
C GLY A 32 59.11 0.35 -14.06
N LEU A 33 57.86 0.82 -14.02
CA LEU A 33 57.55 2.25 -13.98
C LEU A 33 57.91 2.88 -12.63
N ASN A 34 58.32 4.15 -12.66
CA ASN A 34 58.67 4.90 -11.47
C ASN A 34 57.45 5.02 -10.53
N PRO A 35 57.58 4.68 -9.23
CA PRO A 35 56.48 4.76 -8.27
C PRO A 35 55.81 6.14 -8.18
N ASN A 36 56.56 7.22 -8.38
CA ASN A 36 56.02 8.58 -8.37
C ASN A 36 55.13 8.87 -9.60
N PHE A 37 55.45 8.25 -10.75
CA PHE A 37 54.64 8.37 -11.97
C PHE A 37 53.31 7.61 -11.83
N ILE A 38 53.35 6.42 -11.22
CA ILE A 38 52.16 5.59 -10.94
C ILE A 38 51.23 6.29 -9.95
N LEU A 39 51.80 6.92 -8.92
CA LEU A 39 51.03 7.70 -7.95
C LEU A 39 50.32 8.88 -8.63
N SER A 40 51.03 9.62 -9.49
CA SER A 40 50.45 10.73 -10.27
C SER A 40 49.31 10.27 -11.18
N LEU A 41 49.50 9.15 -11.88
CA LEU A 41 48.49 8.58 -12.78
C LEU A 41 47.24 8.12 -12.01
N THR A 42 47.44 7.49 -10.85
CA THR A 42 46.34 7.04 -9.97
C THR A 42 45.53 8.22 -9.45
N ILE A 43 46.19 9.31 -9.05
CA ILE A 43 45.52 10.54 -8.62
C ILE A 43 44.71 11.14 -9.78
N LEU A 44 45.29 11.22 -10.98
CA LEU A 44 44.63 11.78 -12.16
C LEU A 44 43.34 11.00 -12.52
N PHE A 45 43.36 9.68 -12.44
CA PHE A 45 42.18 8.84 -12.71
C PHE A 45 41.19 8.75 -11.53
N SER A 46 41.63 9.04 -10.31
CA SER A 46 40.76 9.05 -9.12
C SER A 46 39.80 10.24 -9.07
N ILE A 47 40.21 11.41 -9.60
CA ILE A 47 39.40 12.65 -9.51
C ILE A 47 38.07 12.52 -10.28
N PRO A 48 38.03 12.04 -11.54
CA PRO A 48 36.77 11.85 -12.27
C PRO A 48 35.88 10.76 -11.65
N THR A 49 36.49 9.70 -11.11
CA THR A 49 35.75 8.59 -10.49
C THR A 49 35.13 9.00 -9.16
N ILE A 50 35.83 9.78 -8.33
CA ILE A 50 35.28 10.35 -7.10
C ILE A 50 34.14 11.34 -7.42
N GLY A 51 34.30 12.18 -8.46
CA GLY A 51 33.26 13.12 -8.87
C GLY A 51 31.97 12.43 -9.32
N THR A 52 32.09 11.43 -10.19
CA THR A 52 30.94 10.64 -10.69
C THR A 52 30.29 9.81 -9.59
N PHE A 53 31.08 9.23 -8.68
CA PHE A 53 30.56 8.49 -7.53
C PHE A 53 29.84 9.41 -6.53
N SER A 54 30.40 10.59 -6.24
CA SER A 54 29.77 11.57 -5.35
C SER A 54 28.43 12.06 -5.91
N TRP A 55 28.36 12.32 -7.23
CA TRP A 55 27.12 12.65 -7.91
C TRP A 55 26.09 11.50 -7.88
N PHE A 56 26.55 10.26 -8.05
CA PHE A 56 25.71 9.06 -7.96
C PHE A 56 25.13 8.87 -6.54
N ILE A 57 25.95 9.02 -5.50
CA ILE A 57 25.51 8.98 -4.10
C ILE A 57 24.51 10.11 -3.81
N PHE A 58 24.78 11.32 -4.31
CA PHE A 58 23.84 12.44 -4.19
C PHE A 58 22.49 12.13 -4.86
N CYS A 59 22.52 11.62 -6.09
CA CYS A 59 21.30 11.29 -6.84
C CYS A 59 20.53 10.09 -6.29
N THR A 60 21.17 9.18 -5.58
CA THR A 60 20.54 7.96 -5.01
C THR A 60 20.01 8.21 -3.60
N ILE A 61 20.79 8.86 -2.73
CA ILE A 61 20.42 9.15 -1.34
C ILE A 61 19.48 10.37 -1.27
N PHE A 62 19.81 11.46 -1.97
CA PHE A 62 19.08 12.72 -1.87
C PHE A 62 18.04 12.92 -2.96
N LYS A 63 17.73 11.88 -3.76
CA LYS A 63 16.66 11.96 -4.77
C LYS A 63 15.43 12.54 -4.09
N PRO A 64 15.02 13.80 -4.39
CA PRO A 64 13.89 14.37 -3.71
C PRO A 64 12.71 13.49 -4.08
N LYS A 65 12.13 12.83 -3.08
CA LYS A 65 10.86 12.13 -3.28
C LYS A 65 9.93 13.21 -3.77
N LYS A 66 9.63 13.24 -5.07
CA LYS A 66 8.62 14.13 -5.63
C LYS A 66 7.37 13.88 -4.81
N GLY A 67 7.07 14.79 -3.88
CA GLY A 67 5.90 14.68 -3.04
C GLY A 67 4.72 14.58 -3.98
N LYS A 68 3.90 13.53 -3.82
CA LYS A 68 2.62 13.51 -4.54
C LYS A 68 1.90 14.79 -4.15
N LYS A 69 1.55 15.62 -5.14
CA LYS A 69 0.69 16.78 -4.90
C LYS A 69 -0.60 16.23 -4.30
N ILE A 70 -0.83 16.49 -3.02
CA ILE A 70 -2.05 16.09 -2.33
C ILE A 70 -3.10 17.14 -2.68
N THR A 71 -4.16 16.75 -3.36
CA THR A 71 -5.27 17.65 -3.70
C THR A 71 -6.11 17.95 -2.45
N ALA A 72 -6.73 19.13 -2.37
CA ALA A 72 -7.63 19.51 -1.28
C ALA A 72 -8.74 18.46 -1.05
N GLU A 73 -9.28 17.89 -2.13
CA GLU A 73 -10.27 16.81 -2.10
C GLU A 73 -9.75 15.55 -1.38
N GLN A 74 -8.47 15.19 -1.55
CA GLN A 74 -7.87 14.03 -0.89
C GLN A 74 -7.68 14.27 0.61
N ILE A 75 -7.41 15.52 1.00
CA ILE A 75 -7.33 15.92 2.42
C ILE A 75 -8.72 15.85 3.05
N PHE A 76 -9.72 16.41 2.37
CA PHE A 76 -11.12 16.38 2.82
C PHE A 76 -11.62 14.94 2.98
N TYR A 77 -11.46 14.09 1.96
CA TYR A 77 -11.83 12.67 2.03
C TYR A 77 -11.17 11.97 3.22
N LYS A 78 -9.87 12.18 3.41
CA LYS A 78 -9.11 11.53 4.49
C LYS A 78 -9.56 11.96 5.89
N GLN A 79 -10.00 13.21 6.05
CA GLN A 79 -10.44 13.75 7.35
C GLN A 79 -11.90 13.42 7.68
N LYS A 80 -12.80 13.52 6.70
CA LYS A 80 -14.25 13.44 6.94
C LYS A 80 -14.87 12.10 6.52
N VAL A 81 -14.60 11.67 5.29
CA VAL A 81 -15.26 10.50 4.71
C VAL A 81 -14.58 9.19 5.11
N TYR A 82 -13.26 9.18 5.23
CA TYR A 82 -12.49 7.97 5.52
C TYR A 82 -12.82 7.33 6.89
N PRO A 83 -13.02 8.09 7.98
CA PRO A 83 -13.51 7.52 9.25
C PRO A 83 -14.88 6.85 9.09
N LEU A 84 -15.81 7.49 8.38
CA LEU A 84 -17.15 6.95 8.12
C LEU A 84 -17.10 5.69 7.26
N TYR A 85 -16.23 5.66 6.25
CA TYR A 85 -15.93 4.46 5.46
C TYR A 85 -15.46 3.31 6.35
N LEU A 86 -14.49 3.56 7.24
CA LEU A 86 -13.95 2.53 8.11
C LEU A 86 -15.04 1.94 9.01
N GLU A 87 -15.87 2.80 9.58
CA GLU A 87 -16.99 2.42 10.44
C GLU A 87 -18.01 1.57 9.66
N THR A 88 -18.48 2.08 8.52
CA THR A 88 -19.44 1.39 7.63
C THR A 88 -18.93 0.03 7.18
N ARG A 89 -17.67 -0.05 6.74
CA ARG A 89 -17.02 -1.30 6.32
C ARG A 89 -16.96 -2.31 7.47
N ASN A 90 -16.61 -1.84 8.67
CA ASN A 90 -16.50 -2.71 9.83
C ASN A 90 -17.88 -3.23 10.26
N CYS A 91 -18.91 -2.38 10.28
CA CYS A 91 -20.30 -2.80 10.53
C CYS A 91 -20.78 -3.81 9.49
N PHE A 92 -20.54 -3.55 8.20
CA PHE A 92 -20.89 -4.49 7.13
C PHE A 92 -20.20 -5.85 7.32
N ARG A 93 -18.90 -5.85 7.64
CA ARG A 93 -18.15 -7.08 7.94
C ARG A 93 -18.76 -7.85 9.12
N ILE A 94 -19.04 -7.16 10.22
CA ILE A 94 -19.62 -7.77 11.43
C ILE A 94 -20.98 -8.39 11.11
N ALA A 95 -21.85 -7.64 10.43
CA ALA A 95 -23.17 -8.12 10.05
C ALA A 95 -23.10 -9.36 9.14
N LEU A 96 -22.17 -9.38 8.18
CA LEU A 96 -21.98 -10.47 7.24
C LEU A 96 -21.39 -11.73 7.93
N GLN A 97 -20.41 -11.56 8.81
CA GLN A 97 -19.78 -12.66 9.57
C GLN A 97 -20.76 -13.32 10.55
N ASN A 98 -21.61 -12.53 11.21
CA ASN A 98 -22.62 -13.02 12.14
C ASN A 98 -23.93 -13.43 11.45
N LYS A 99 -24.00 -13.41 10.11
CA LYS A 99 -25.20 -13.75 9.32
C LYS A 99 -26.44 -12.92 9.71
N MET A 100 -26.24 -11.68 10.14
CA MET A 100 -27.33 -10.76 10.54
C MET A 100 -27.99 -10.06 9.37
N ILE A 101 -27.37 -10.12 8.18
CA ILE A 101 -27.91 -9.61 6.93
C ILE A 101 -28.26 -10.78 6.01
N THR A 102 -29.45 -10.75 5.44
CA THR A 102 -29.88 -11.73 4.43
C THR A 102 -29.41 -11.29 3.05
N ARG A 103 -29.67 -12.15 2.06
CA ARG A 103 -29.35 -11.87 0.67
C ARG A 103 -30.04 -10.59 0.15
N LYS A 104 -31.26 -10.31 0.62
CA LYS A 104 -32.04 -9.15 0.20
C LYS A 104 -31.39 -7.84 0.66
N GLU A 105 -30.98 -7.76 1.92
CA GLU A 105 -30.33 -6.55 2.48
C GLU A 105 -28.96 -6.31 1.85
N ILE A 106 -28.23 -7.38 1.50
CA ILE A 106 -26.95 -7.24 0.76
C ILE A 106 -27.19 -6.57 -0.60
N LEU A 107 -28.23 -7.00 -1.34
CA LEU A 107 -28.55 -6.42 -2.64
C LEU A 107 -29.06 -4.98 -2.53
N GLU A 108 -29.81 -4.68 -1.48
CA GLU A 108 -30.29 -3.31 -1.20
C GLU A 108 -29.13 -2.38 -0.84
N PHE A 109 -28.22 -2.80 0.04
CA PHE A 109 -27.00 -2.07 0.36
C PHE A 109 -26.16 -1.81 -0.90
N LYS A 110 -25.99 -2.83 -1.76
CA LYS A 110 -25.30 -2.69 -3.05
C LYS A 110 -26.00 -1.69 -3.96
N SER A 111 -27.34 -1.67 -3.99
CA SER A 111 -28.11 -0.70 -4.78
C SER A 111 -27.89 0.72 -4.28
N MET A 112 -27.92 0.95 -2.96
CA MET A 112 -27.60 2.25 -2.37
C MET A 112 -26.18 2.70 -2.70
N LEU A 113 -25.20 1.78 -2.62
CA LEU A 113 -23.81 2.06 -2.96
C LEU A 113 -23.63 2.40 -4.43
N ASN A 114 -24.32 1.71 -5.33
CA ASN A 114 -24.31 2.03 -6.76
C ASN A 114 -24.94 3.40 -7.04
N LYS A 115 -25.99 3.79 -6.30
CA LYS A 115 -26.60 5.13 -6.38
C LYS A 115 -25.64 6.22 -5.92
N ALA A 116 -24.86 5.96 -4.87
CA ALA A 116 -23.81 6.87 -4.40
C ALA A 116 -22.68 7.08 -5.43
N LEU A 117 -22.56 6.17 -6.41
CA LEU A 117 -21.50 6.14 -7.41
C LEU A 117 -21.98 6.42 -8.84
N VAL A 118 -23.17 6.97 -9.06
CA VAL A 118 -23.83 7.07 -10.39
C VAL A 118 -22.93 7.69 -11.50
N GLY A 119 -21.96 8.53 -11.17
CA GLY A 119 -20.96 9.05 -12.12
C GLY A 119 -19.71 8.17 -12.34
N GLU A 120 -19.36 7.33 -11.37
CA GLU A 120 -18.10 6.55 -11.33
C GLU A 120 -18.29 5.06 -11.64
N LEU A 121 -19.52 4.61 -11.85
CA LEU A 121 -19.81 3.20 -12.20
C LEU A 121 -19.05 2.72 -13.45
N GLY A 122 -18.70 3.63 -14.35
CA GLY A 122 -17.88 3.34 -15.54
C GLY A 122 -16.53 2.70 -15.19
N THR A 123 -15.90 3.15 -14.11
CA THR A 123 -14.60 2.65 -13.61
C THR A 123 -14.66 1.17 -13.27
N TYR A 124 -15.82 0.69 -12.83
CA TYR A 124 -16.04 -0.67 -12.36
C TYR A 124 -16.48 -1.65 -13.45
N LYS A 125 -16.79 -1.19 -14.68
CA LYS A 125 -17.30 -2.06 -15.76
C LYS A 125 -16.32 -3.17 -16.18
N LYS A 126 -15.02 -2.94 -16.03
CA LYS A 126 -13.97 -3.91 -16.39
C LYS A 126 -13.60 -4.86 -15.25
N TYR A 127 -14.13 -4.64 -14.04
CA TYR A 127 -13.83 -5.48 -12.89
C TYR A 127 -14.65 -6.76 -12.94
N LYS A 128 -13.99 -7.89 -12.72
CA LYS A 128 -14.66 -9.17 -12.45
C LYS A 128 -14.83 -9.32 -10.95
N PHE A 129 -16.06 -9.25 -10.47
CA PHE A 129 -16.39 -9.46 -9.06
C PHE A 129 -16.73 -10.93 -8.82
N GLU A 130 -16.14 -11.51 -7.78
CA GLU A 130 -16.37 -12.92 -7.41
C GLU A 130 -17.76 -13.13 -6.79
N ASN A 131 -18.22 -12.17 -6.00
CA ASN A 131 -19.53 -12.15 -5.35
C ASN A 131 -19.90 -10.71 -4.97
N ASP A 132 -21.14 -10.49 -4.51
CA ASP A 132 -21.61 -9.15 -4.15
C ASP A 132 -20.87 -8.54 -2.97
N ALA A 133 -20.39 -9.34 -2.02
CA ALA A 133 -19.60 -8.82 -0.91
C ALA A 133 -18.27 -8.25 -1.40
N HIS A 134 -17.60 -8.94 -2.32
CA HIS A 134 -16.39 -8.48 -2.98
C HIS A 134 -16.65 -7.19 -3.78
N GLU A 135 -17.76 -7.12 -4.51
CA GLU A 135 -18.16 -5.90 -5.21
C GLU A 135 -18.40 -4.73 -4.25
N ILE A 136 -19.15 -4.95 -3.18
CA ILE A 136 -19.44 -3.96 -2.15
C ILE A 136 -18.13 -3.47 -1.51
N TYR A 137 -17.23 -4.36 -1.07
CA TYR A 137 -15.97 -3.95 -0.46
C TYR A 137 -15.08 -3.14 -1.41
N THR A 138 -15.06 -3.53 -2.69
CA THR A 138 -14.28 -2.83 -3.71
C THR A 138 -14.81 -1.42 -3.92
N LYS A 139 -16.14 -1.28 -4.10
CA LYS A 139 -16.79 0.00 -4.38
C LYS A 139 -16.89 0.91 -3.16
N LEU A 140 -17.07 0.36 -1.96
CA LEU A 140 -17.18 1.13 -0.71
C LEU A 140 -15.90 1.91 -0.39
N LYS A 141 -14.76 1.51 -0.97
CA LYS A 141 -13.46 2.18 -0.83
C LYS A 141 -13.31 3.42 -1.73
N ASP A 142 -14.24 3.64 -2.66
CA ASP A 142 -14.13 4.74 -3.62
C ASP A 142 -14.11 6.11 -2.92
N HIS A 143 -13.26 7.00 -3.42
CA HIS A 143 -13.06 8.34 -2.88
C HIS A 143 -14.10 9.36 -3.36
N HIS A 144 -14.88 9.02 -4.37
CA HIS A 144 -15.94 9.87 -4.91
C HIS A 144 -17.27 9.73 -4.18
N ILE A 145 -17.38 8.81 -3.20
CA ILE A 145 -18.57 8.71 -2.35
C ILE A 145 -18.62 9.95 -1.46
N ARG A 146 -19.71 10.71 -1.56
CA ARG A 146 -19.92 11.90 -0.73
C ARG A 146 -20.17 11.52 0.73
N GLU A 147 -19.86 12.43 1.63
CA GLU A 147 -20.06 12.24 3.08
C GLU A 147 -21.51 11.85 3.41
N THR A 148 -22.50 12.54 2.84
CA THR A 148 -23.93 12.27 3.04
C THR A 148 -24.33 10.86 2.63
N ASP A 149 -23.79 10.38 1.51
CA ASP A 149 -24.10 9.05 0.97
C ASP A 149 -23.43 7.97 1.84
N MET A 150 -22.21 8.23 2.33
CA MET A 150 -21.53 7.34 3.27
C MET A 150 -22.25 7.25 4.61
N VAL A 151 -22.81 8.36 5.12
CA VAL A 151 -23.66 8.36 6.32
C VAL A 151 -24.91 7.52 6.10
N ALA A 152 -25.61 7.68 4.96
CA ALA A 152 -26.80 6.87 4.66
C ALA A 152 -26.49 5.37 4.57
N LEU A 153 -25.35 4.99 3.98
CA LEU A 153 -24.87 3.61 3.96
C LEU A 153 -24.57 3.11 5.39
N LYS A 154 -23.94 3.94 6.21
CA LYS A 154 -23.64 3.62 7.60
C LYS A 154 -24.91 3.35 8.41
N ASP A 155 -25.87 4.27 8.34
CA ASP A 155 -27.11 4.19 9.11
C ASP A 155 -27.96 2.98 8.72
N TYR A 156 -27.89 2.57 7.44
CA TYR A 156 -28.50 1.33 6.99
C TYR A 156 -27.88 0.10 7.64
N ILE A 157 -26.55 0.02 7.78
CA ILE A 157 -25.85 -1.21 8.19
C ILE A 157 -25.65 -1.34 9.71
N ILE A 158 -25.60 -0.23 10.44
CA ILE A 158 -25.38 -0.20 11.89
C ILE A 158 -26.35 -1.12 12.66
N PRO A 159 -27.68 -1.11 12.40
CA PRO A 159 -28.63 -1.91 13.17
C PRO A 159 -28.30 -3.41 13.15
N TYR A 160 -27.85 -3.93 12.00
CA TYR A 160 -27.47 -5.34 11.85
C TYR A 160 -26.17 -5.69 12.58
N ALA A 161 -25.22 -4.75 12.63
CA ALA A 161 -23.99 -4.92 13.39
C ALA A 161 -24.24 -4.88 14.91
N VAL A 162 -25.11 -3.98 15.38
CA VAL A 162 -25.49 -3.89 16.80
C VAL A 162 -26.30 -5.10 17.24
N ALA A 163 -27.23 -5.59 16.41
CA ALA A 163 -27.94 -6.82 16.71
C ALA A 163 -26.97 -7.98 16.99
N SER A 164 -25.86 -8.09 16.25
CA SER A 164 -24.87 -9.14 16.49
C SER A 164 -24.21 -9.07 17.87
N THR A 165 -24.00 -7.88 18.45
CA THR A 165 -23.39 -7.77 19.78
C THR A 165 -24.37 -8.17 20.88
N VAL A 166 -25.67 -7.90 20.68
CA VAL A 166 -26.73 -8.30 21.61
C VAL A 166 -26.95 -9.81 21.60
N TYR A 167 -27.00 -10.44 20.42
CA TYR A 167 -27.14 -11.91 20.31
C TYR A 167 -25.94 -12.66 20.92
N ASN A 168 -24.73 -12.13 20.80
CA ASN A 168 -23.53 -12.74 21.39
C ASN A 168 -23.42 -12.55 22.93
N MET A 169 -24.27 -11.71 23.54
CA MET A 169 -24.33 -11.52 25.01
C MET A 169 -25.40 -12.36 25.70
N GLN A 170 -26.26 -13.06 24.97
CA GLN A 170 -27.23 -13.97 25.59
C GLN A 170 -26.52 -15.23 26.10
N PRO A 171 -26.61 -15.55 27.40
CA PRO A 171 -26.02 -16.77 27.93
C PRO A 171 -26.70 -17.97 27.26
N THR A 172 -25.92 -18.82 26.61
CA THR A 172 -26.38 -20.10 26.07
C THR A 172 -26.76 -21.02 27.22
N SER A 173 -27.98 -20.90 27.75
CA SER A 173 -28.55 -21.93 28.62
C SER A 173 -28.82 -23.15 27.75
N LYS A 174 -27.94 -24.15 27.84
CA LYS A 174 -28.19 -25.46 27.23
C LYS A 174 -29.45 -26.03 27.89
N PRO A 175 -30.48 -26.45 27.15
CA PRO A 175 -31.60 -27.15 27.74
C PRO A 175 -31.10 -28.50 28.26
N TYR A 176 -31.11 -28.67 29.59
CA TYR A 176 -30.85 -29.94 30.22
C TYR A 176 -31.95 -30.92 29.78
N LEU A 177 -31.58 -31.92 28.98
CA LEU A 177 -32.47 -33.03 28.66
C LEU A 177 -32.85 -33.72 29.99
N LYS A 178 -34.11 -33.58 30.41
CA LYS A 178 -34.68 -34.39 31.48
C LYS A 178 -34.71 -35.84 30.99
N VAL A 179 -33.81 -36.66 31.49
CA VAL A 179 -33.94 -38.12 31.42
C VAL A 179 -35.12 -38.50 32.31
N ILE A 180 -36.23 -38.88 31.69
CA ILE A 180 -37.35 -39.50 32.37
C ILE A 180 -36.95 -40.97 32.60
N LYS A 181 -36.92 -41.40 33.87
CA LYS A 181 -36.80 -42.81 34.26
C LYS A 181 -38.18 -43.44 34.37
#